data_AF-A0A9X2XXG8-F1
#
_entry.id   AF-A0A9X2XXG8-F1
#
_cell.length_a   1.000
_cell.length_b   1.000
_cell.length_c   1.000
_cell.angle_alpha   90.00
_cell.angle_beta   90.00
_cell.angle_gamma   90.00
#
_symmetry.space_group_name_H-M   'P 1'
#
loop_
_entity.id
_entity.type
_entity.pdbx_description
1 polymer ?
#
loop_
_entity_poly.entity_id
_entity_poly.type
_entity_poly.pdbx_seq_one_letter_code
_entity_poly.pdbx_strand_id
1 'polypeptide(L)'
;LAAGRALRAELDRTDDAVGVLIVADGANTLTAAAPGGHDPDSVPVQAALDDALAAKDRVADLAGLPDGIVGRVAYQVLAGLAEPAPRTAEERYRGAPYGVGYFVGLWTP
;
A
#
# COMPACT_ATOMS: atom_id res chain seq x y z
N LEU A 1 -1.74 9.55 -7.96
CA LEU A 1 -0.73 10.34 -7.19
C LEU A 1 -1.19 11.74 -6.79
N ALA A 2 -1.87 12.51 -7.65
CA ALA A 2 -2.24 13.91 -7.36
C ALA A 2 -2.97 14.13 -6.03
N ALA A 3 -3.89 13.23 -5.66
CA ALA A 3 -4.60 13.30 -4.37
C ALA A 3 -3.67 13.13 -3.16
N GLY A 4 -2.66 12.24 -3.23
CA GLY A 4 -1.65 12.09 -2.18
C GLY A 4 -0.79 13.34 -2.00
N ARG A 5 -0.36 13.95 -3.11
CA ARG A 5 0.38 15.22 -3.08
C ARG A 5 -0.46 16.37 -2.51
N ALA A 6 -1.75 16.44 -2.86
CA ALA A 6 -2.65 17.43 -2.31
C ALA A 6 -2.82 17.25 -0.79
N LEU A 7 -2.94 16.02 -0.31
CA LEU A 7 -2.98 15.70 1.12
C LEU A 7 -1.68 16.11 1.83
N ARG A 8 -0.50 15.81 1.26
CA ARG A 8 0.79 16.27 1.80
C ARG A 8 0.80 17.79 1.97
N ALA A 9 0.40 18.53 0.93
CA ALA A 9 0.33 19.98 0.97
C ALA A 9 -0.70 20.53 1.98
N GLU A 10 -1.74 19.77 2.32
CA GLU A 10 -2.65 20.12 3.41
C GLU A 10 -2.02 19.91 4.78
N LEU A 11 -1.36 18.77 4.98
CA LEU A 11 -0.67 18.44 6.23
C LEU A 11 0.51 19.39 6.50
N ASP A 12 1.19 19.88 5.47
CA ASP A 12 2.29 20.86 5.61
C ASP A 12 1.82 22.26 6.03
N ARG A 13 0.52 22.56 5.95
CA ARG A 13 -0.05 23.86 6.34
C ARG A 13 -0.46 23.93 7.81
N THR A 14 -0.36 22.83 8.54
CA THR A 14 -0.67 22.78 9.98
C THR A 14 0.59 22.43 10.78
N ASP A 15 0.70 22.99 11.97
CA ASP A 15 1.74 22.64 12.95
C ASP A 15 1.34 21.41 13.80
N ASP A 16 0.13 20.87 13.61
CA ASP A 16 -0.38 19.73 14.36
C ASP A 16 0.33 18.42 13.98
N ALA A 17 0.54 17.55 14.96
CA ALA A 17 1.06 16.20 14.74
C ALA A 17 -0.03 15.26 14.18
N VAL A 18 -0.25 15.31 12.87
CA VAL A 18 -1.26 14.50 12.17
C VAL A 18 -0.66 13.22 11.58
N GLY A 19 -1.23 12.08 11.95
CA GLY A 19 -0.98 10.79 11.30
C GLY A 19 -2.01 10.49 10.21
N VAL A 20 -1.61 9.76 9.17
CA VAL A 20 -2.52 9.28 8.11
C VAL A 20 -2.63 7.76 8.19
N LEU A 21 -3.87 7.26 8.24
CA LEU A 21 -4.19 5.83 8.15
C LEU A 21 -4.67 5.50 6.75
N ILE A 22 -3.96 4.61 6.06
CA ILE A 22 -4.36 4.05 4.77
C ILE A 22 -4.98 2.68 5.02
N VAL A 23 -6.25 2.51 4.64
CA VAL A 23 -6.97 1.22 4.73
C VAL A 23 -7.18 0.72 3.31
N ALA A 24 -6.54 -0.39 2.97
CA ALA A 24 -6.47 -0.93 1.63
C ALA A 24 -6.19 -2.44 1.68
N ASP A 25 -6.95 -3.21 0.89
CA ASP A 25 -6.69 -4.63 0.70
C ASP A 25 -5.70 -4.86 -0.45
N GLY A 26 -4.93 -5.95 -0.35
CA GLY A 26 -4.13 -6.48 -1.44
C GLY A 26 -4.97 -7.20 -2.50
N ALA A 27 -4.39 -8.20 -3.15
CA ALA A 27 -5.11 -9.12 -4.02
C ALA A 27 -6.08 -9.98 -3.20
N ASN A 28 -7.27 -10.26 -3.74
CA ASN A 28 -8.30 -11.08 -3.08
C ASN A 28 -8.51 -12.45 -3.74
N THR A 29 -7.49 -12.94 -4.45
CA THR A 29 -7.51 -14.16 -5.28
C THR A 29 -6.40 -15.16 -4.93
N LEU A 30 -5.76 -15.01 -3.76
CA LEU A 30 -4.50 -15.69 -3.45
C LEU A 30 -4.64 -17.19 -3.15
N THR A 31 -5.84 -17.65 -2.82
CA THR A 31 -6.12 -19.05 -2.49
C THR A 31 -7.49 -19.48 -3.04
N ALA A 32 -7.74 -20.79 -3.08
CA ALA A 32 -9.06 -21.34 -3.46
C ALA A 32 -10.22 -20.87 -2.57
N ALA A 33 -9.93 -20.49 -1.32
CA ALA A 33 -10.93 -19.99 -0.37
C ALA A 33 -11.08 -18.45 -0.44
N ALA A 34 -10.30 -17.77 -1.28
CA ALA A 34 -10.33 -16.33 -1.37
C ALA A 34 -11.68 -15.85 -1.97
N PRO A 35 -12.21 -14.70 -1.52
CA PRO A 35 -13.51 -14.22 -1.95
C PRO A 35 -13.57 -13.85 -3.44
N GLY A 36 -12.44 -13.56 -4.07
CA GLY A 36 -12.32 -13.29 -5.51
C GLY A 36 -12.15 -14.55 -6.38
N GLY A 37 -12.13 -15.75 -5.80
CA GLY A 37 -11.71 -16.98 -6.47
C GLY A 37 -10.19 -17.20 -6.39
N HIS A 38 -9.64 -18.12 -7.17
CA HIS A 38 -8.20 -18.36 -7.18
C HIS A 38 -7.56 -17.98 -8.50
N ASP A 39 -6.59 -17.07 -8.44
CA ASP A 39 -5.72 -16.70 -9.54
C ASP A 39 -4.26 -16.86 -9.10
N PRO A 40 -3.55 -17.91 -9.55
CA PRO A 40 -2.13 -18.10 -9.24
C PRO A 40 -1.23 -16.92 -9.63
N ASP A 41 -1.60 -16.16 -10.66
CA ASP A 41 -0.81 -15.00 -11.13
C ASP A 41 -0.92 -13.81 -10.16
N SER A 42 -1.90 -13.81 -9.26
CA SER A 42 -2.04 -12.79 -8.21
C SER A 42 -1.02 -12.92 -7.07
N VAL A 43 -0.40 -14.09 -6.88
CA VAL A 43 0.60 -14.34 -5.84
C VAL A 43 1.87 -13.50 -6.02
N PRO A 44 2.56 -13.51 -7.18
CA PRO A 44 3.71 -12.64 -7.40
C PRO A 44 3.34 -11.15 -7.38
N VAL A 45 2.13 -10.80 -7.82
CA VAL A 45 1.62 -9.42 -7.76
C VAL A 45 1.47 -8.94 -6.31
N GLN A 46 0.92 -9.77 -5.42
CA GLN A 46 0.84 -9.46 -3.99
C GLN A 46 2.22 -9.35 -3.36
N ALA A 47 3.15 -10.25 -3.67
CA ALA A 47 4.50 -10.18 -3.15
C ALA A 47 5.20 -8.86 -3.54
N ALA A 48 5.01 -8.40 -4.79
CA ALA A 48 5.54 -7.11 -5.24
C ALA A 48 4.93 -5.93 -4.48
N LEU A 49 3.62 -5.98 -4.17
CA LEU A 49 2.97 -4.98 -3.31
C LEU A 49 3.57 -5.00 -1.90
N ASP A 50 3.70 -6.18 -1.28
CA ASP A 50 4.26 -6.31 0.07
C ASP A 50 5.68 -5.74 0.15
N ASP A 51 6.53 -6.05 -0.84
CA ASP A 51 7.90 -5.54 -0.91
C ASP A 51 7.94 -4.01 -1.11
N ALA A 52 7.03 -3.47 -1.93
CA ALA A 52 6.91 -2.02 -2.13
C ALA A 52 6.46 -1.30 -0.84
N LEU A 53 5.63 -1.94 -0.03
CA LEU A 53 5.16 -1.40 1.25
C LEU A 53 6.21 -1.53 2.38
N ALA A 54 7.06 -2.56 2.32
CA ALA A 54 8.09 -2.83 3.32
C ALA A 54 9.38 -2.00 3.14
N ALA A 55 9.62 -1.46 1.94
CA ALA A 55 10.87 -0.80 1.59
C ALA A 55 10.69 0.67 1.20
N LYS A 56 11.33 1.57 1.96
CA LYS A 56 11.22 3.03 1.77
C LYS A 56 11.70 3.54 0.41
N ASP A 57 12.56 2.80 -0.27
CA ASP A 57 13.09 3.11 -1.59
C ASP A 57 12.23 2.56 -2.74
N ARG A 58 11.13 1.86 -2.41
CA ARG A 58 10.24 1.21 -3.37
C ARG A 58 8.85 1.85 -3.45
N VAL A 59 8.66 3.00 -2.78
CA VAL A 59 7.37 3.73 -2.75
C VAL A 59 6.86 4.09 -4.14
N ALA A 60 7.77 4.39 -5.08
CA ALA A 60 7.41 4.72 -6.46
C ALA A 60 6.66 3.57 -7.17
N ASP A 61 6.90 2.31 -6.77
CA ASP A 61 6.27 1.14 -7.38
C ASP A 61 4.77 1.10 -7.13
N LEU A 62 4.31 1.72 -6.02
CA LEU A 62 2.87 1.81 -5.70
C LEU A 62 2.09 2.61 -6.75
N ALA A 63 2.75 3.46 -7.54
CA ALA A 63 2.13 4.19 -8.65
C ALA A 63 1.66 3.26 -9.78
N GLY A 64 2.38 2.15 -9.99
CA GLY A 64 2.21 1.23 -11.13
C GLY A 64 1.44 -0.05 -10.80
N LEU A 65 0.77 -0.13 -9.65
CA LEU A 65 0.07 -1.34 -9.22
C LEU A 65 -1.01 -1.76 -10.23
N PRO A 66 -1.13 -3.06 -10.53
CA PRO A 66 -2.12 -3.59 -11.47
C PRO A 66 -3.54 -3.54 -10.90
N ASP A 67 -4.55 -3.71 -11.78
CA ASP A 67 -5.97 -3.67 -11.41
C ASP A 67 -6.39 -4.77 -10.42
N GLY A 68 -5.63 -5.86 -10.33
CA GLY A 68 -5.91 -6.98 -9.40
C GLY A 68 -5.68 -6.66 -7.92
N ILE A 69 -5.05 -5.53 -7.58
CA ILE A 69 -4.94 -5.06 -6.20
C ILE A 69 -6.21 -4.27 -5.84
N VAL A 70 -6.99 -4.77 -4.88
CA VAL A 70 -8.30 -4.20 -4.52
C VAL A 70 -8.16 -2.77 -4.03
N GLY A 71 -7.22 -2.52 -3.12
CA GLY A 71 -6.95 -1.22 -2.52
C GLY A 71 -6.05 -0.30 -3.36
N ARG A 72 -5.81 -0.60 -4.64
CA ARG A 72 -4.84 0.09 -5.50
C ARG A 72 -4.86 1.61 -5.37
N VAL A 73 -6.05 2.22 -5.47
CA VAL A 73 -6.18 3.68 -5.46
C VAL A 73 -5.67 4.29 -4.15
N ALA A 74 -5.94 3.63 -3.02
CA ALA A 74 -5.47 4.09 -1.71
C ALA A 74 -3.94 3.96 -1.60
N TYR A 75 -3.33 2.90 -2.13
CA TYR A 75 -1.86 2.79 -2.22
C TYR A 75 -1.23 3.86 -3.13
N GLN A 76 -1.91 4.28 -4.21
CA GLN A 76 -1.46 5.39 -5.05
C GLN A 76 -1.62 6.76 -4.37
N VAL A 77 -2.55 6.91 -3.42
CA VAL A 77 -2.60 8.08 -2.54
C VAL A 77 -1.42 8.05 -1.59
N LEU A 78 -1.13 6.90 -0.96
CA LEU A 78 0.06 6.72 -0.12
C LEU A 78 1.36 7.06 -0.87
N ALA A 79 1.52 6.59 -2.11
CA ALA A 79 2.70 6.90 -2.91
C ALA A 79 2.89 8.41 -3.10
N GLY A 80 1.83 9.13 -3.48
CA GLY A 80 1.90 10.59 -3.66
C GLY A 80 2.07 11.36 -2.35
N LEU A 81 1.59 10.81 -1.23
CA LEU A 81 1.75 11.39 0.11
C LEU A 81 3.19 11.28 0.62
N ALA A 82 3.90 10.21 0.24
CA ALA A 82 5.23 9.87 0.74
C ALA A 82 6.37 10.21 -0.23
N GLU A 83 6.12 11.00 -1.28
CA GLU A 83 7.16 11.48 -2.19
C GLU A 83 8.19 12.39 -1.47
N PRO A 84 9.50 12.32 -1.83
CA PRO A 84 10.10 11.37 -2.76
C PRO A 84 10.26 9.96 -2.17
N ALA A 85 10.39 9.85 -0.85
CA ALA A 85 10.41 8.62 -0.07
C ALA A 85 10.23 8.94 1.42
N PRO A 86 9.63 8.04 2.24
CA PRO A 86 9.64 8.18 3.69
C PRO A 86 11.04 7.95 4.24
N ARG A 87 11.34 8.52 5.40
CA ARG A 87 12.57 8.25 6.16
C ARG A 87 12.69 6.78 6.58
N THR A 88 11.58 6.19 7.03
CA THR A 88 11.50 4.77 7.43
C THR A 88 10.24 4.11 6.89
N ALA A 89 10.35 2.81 6.61
CA ALA A 89 9.23 1.91 6.38
C ALA A 89 9.46 0.68 7.27
N GLU A 90 8.48 0.36 8.12
CA GLU A 90 8.54 -0.78 9.03
C GLU A 90 7.35 -1.69 8.76
N GLU A 91 7.62 -2.92 8.32
CA GLU A 91 6.62 -3.97 8.25
C GLU A 91 6.36 -4.54 9.65
N ARG A 92 5.08 -4.63 10.01
CA ARG A 92 4.60 -5.27 11.25
C ARG A 92 3.92 -6.61 10.97
N TYR A 93 3.28 -6.73 9.81
CA TYR A 93 2.60 -7.96 9.39
C TYR A 93 2.47 -8.01 7.87
N ARG A 94 2.64 -9.20 7.29
CA ARG A 94 2.18 -9.55 5.95
C ARG A 94 1.55 -10.95 5.97
N GLY A 95 0.48 -11.18 5.22
CA GLY A 95 -0.13 -12.50 5.09
C GLY A 95 -1.48 -12.51 4.40
N ALA A 96 -2.02 -13.70 4.16
CA ALA A 96 -3.31 -13.88 3.50
C ALA A 96 -4.17 -15.00 4.13
N PRO A 97 -4.52 -14.89 5.42
CA PRO A 97 -5.21 -15.97 6.16
C PRO A 97 -6.58 -16.33 5.56
N TYR A 98 -7.19 -15.40 4.82
CA TYR A 98 -8.49 -15.60 4.14
C TYR A 98 -8.37 -15.51 2.62
N GLY A 99 -7.16 -15.68 2.07
CA GLY A 99 -6.90 -15.53 0.63
C GLY A 99 -6.91 -14.08 0.12
N VAL A 100 -7.03 -13.09 1.02
CA VAL A 100 -6.85 -11.66 0.74
C VAL A 100 -5.52 -11.21 1.31
N GLY A 101 -4.72 -10.50 0.52
CA GLY A 101 -3.44 -9.95 0.93
C GLY A 101 -3.63 -8.84 1.97
N TYR A 102 -3.03 -9.03 3.14
CA TYR A 102 -3.02 -8.07 4.24
C TYR A 102 -1.60 -7.66 4.55
N PHE A 103 -1.42 -6.35 4.72
CA PHE A 103 -0.19 -5.73 5.15
C PHE A 103 -0.48 -4.75 6.27
N VAL A 104 0.35 -4.76 7.32
CA VAL A 104 0.38 -3.73 8.35
C VAL A 104 1.80 -3.21 8.44
N GLY A 105 1.96 -1.89 8.31
CA GLY A 105 3.25 -1.25 8.50
C GLY A 105 3.13 0.18 8.98
N LEU A 106 4.25 0.73 9.41
CA LEU A 106 4.38 2.10 9.86
C LEU A 106 5.45 2.82 9.04
N TRP A 107 5.08 3.95 8.47
CA TRP A 107 6.02 4.82 7.76
C TRP A 107 6.23 6.10 8.56
N THR A 108 7.47 6.60 8.57
CA THR A 108 7.77 7.94 9.09
C THR A 108 8.26 8.82 7.94
N PRO A 109 7.75 10.06 7.80
CA PRO A 109 8.21 11.00 6.79
C PRO A 109 9.71 11.35 6.92
#